data_AF-V5HCV2-F1
#
_entry.id   AF-V5HCV2-F1
#
_cell.length_a   1.000
_cell.length_b   1.000
_cell.length_c   1.000
_cell.angle_alpha   90.00
_cell.angle_beta   90.00
_cell.angle_gamma   90.00
#
_symmetry.space_group_name_H-M   'P 1'
#
loop_
_entity.id
_entity.type
_entity.pdbx_description
1 polymer ?
#
loop_
_entity_poly.entity_id
_entity_poly.type
_entity_poly.pdbx_seq_one_letter_code
_entity_poly.pdbx_strand_id
1 'polypeptide(L)'
;MQKNRRAARTLGAGLFLTIGFALYKIDDPDNCPNPLDMAFFKFNPSAARSHTFINSREVTTRFSLPPGTYCVVPSTFEPNQTGEFLLRVFTEKKNVSVEHDEKVAIIPPDDNVRAKEEDPSSERAQMLRALFAKIAGDDMEVNSLELQKILNMVFKKEIRSEQFALDVCRSMVALMDDDHSGKLGLEEFRALWILIRTWKNVFTAFDKDGSGYLSTFELRAALHSAGYLVNQHILKALVLRYGNDDGNIAFEDFIGCAVKLRTMIEVFKEKDPRNLGSAVFTIDEWLENTMYC
;
A
#
# COMPACT_ATOMS: atom_id res chain seq x y z
N MET A 1 15.26 16.95 -12.29
CA MET A 1 14.65 17.19 -13.61
C MET A 1 13.26 16.58 -13.67
N GLN A 2 12.23 17.31 -14.10
CA GLN A 2 10.89 16.75 -14.36
C GLN A 2 10.80 16.12 -15.76
N LYS A 3 10.13 14.96 -15.84
CA LYS A 3 9.96 14.15 -17.07
C LYS A 3 8.59 14.45 -17.73
N ASN A 4 8.47 14.10 -19.01
CA ASN A 4 7.21 14.00 -19.78
C ASN A 4 6.29 15.24 -19.86
N ARG A 5 6.71 16.40 -19.35
CA ARG A 5 5.89 17.63 -19.35
C ARG A 5 5.57 18.23 -20.72
N ARG A 6 6.36 17.94 -21.76
CA ARG A 6 6.09 18.44 -23.12
C ARG A 6 4.80 17.84 -23.71
N ALA A 7 4.43 16.63 -23.29
CA ALA A 7 3.18 15.97 -23.68
C ALA A 7 1.95 16.55 -22.94
N ALA A 8 2.15 17.13 -21.75
CA ALA A 8 1.09 17.78 -20.98
C ALA A 8 0.67 19.17 -21.51
N ARG A 9 1.42 19.71 -22.49
CA ARG A 9 1.15 21.02 -23.12
C ARG A 9 -0.19 21.05 -23.86
N THR A 10 -0.66 19.90 -24.35
CA THR A 10 -1.96 19.74 -25.01
C THR A 10 -3.16 19.80 -24.05
N LEU A 11 -2.93 19.70 -22.73
CA LEU A 11 -3.97 19.72 -21.68
C LEU A 11 -4.11 21.07 -20.94
N GLY A 12 -3.47 22.14 -21.40
CA GLY A 12 -3.63 23.48 -20.80
C GLY A 12 -2.95 23.69 -19.44
N ALA A 13 -2.25 22.69 -18.90
CA ALA A 13 -1.42 22.85 -17.71
C ALA A 13 -0.14 23.66 -18.02
N GLY A 14 0.31 24.49 -17.06
CA GLY A 14 1.58 25.20 -17.16
C GLY A 14 2.73 24.24 -17.50
N LEU A 15 3.63 24.65 -18.40
CA LEU A 15 4.62 23.78 -19.04
C LEU A 15 5.51 23.02 -18.03
N PHE A 16 5.72 23.58 -16.84
CA PHE A 16 6.60 23.07 -15.80
C PHE A 16 6.03 23.36 -14.42
N LEU A 17 6.07 22.37 -13.52
CA LEU A 17 5.83 22.62 -12.11
C LEU A 17 6.98 23.42 -11.50
N THR A 18 6.66 24.20 -10.48
CA THR A 18 7.65 24.85 -9.62
C THR A 18 8.30 23.77 -8.75
N ILE A 19 9.57 23.46 -9.01
CA ILE A 19 10.29 22.37 -8.36
C ILE A 19 11.54 22.89 -7.64
N GLY A 20 11.97 22.12 -6.64
CA GLY A 20 13.18 22.38 -5.86
C GLY A 20 13.59 21.13 -5.09
N PHE A 21 14.63 21.25 -4.28
CA PHE A 21 15.06 20.15 -3.42
C PHE A 21 15.81 20.68 -2.19
N ALA A 22 15.79 19.91 -1.11
CA ALA A 22 16.52 20.18 0.12
C ALA A 22 17.40 18.99 0.50
N LEU A 23 18.52 19.28 1.16
CA LEU A 23 19.46 18.30 1.71
C LEU A 23 19.46 18.40 3.23
N TYR A 24 19.29 17.27 3.89
CA TYR A 24 19.34 17.14 5.34
C TYR A 24 20.51 16.26 5.72
N LYS A 25 21.33 16.70 6.68
CA LYS A 25 22.41 15.86 7.20
C LYS A 25 21.80 14.81 8.14
N ILE A 26 22.25 13.57 8.02
CA ILE A 26 21.90 12.50 8.95
C ILE A 26 23.13 12.25 9.81
N ASP A 27 23.02 12.57 11.10
CA ASP A 27 24.14 12.41 12.04
C ASP A 27 24.36 10.95 12.45
N ASP A 28 23.28 10.18 12.59
CA ASP A 28 23.30 8.75 12.92
C ASP A 28 22.49 7.94 11.88
N PRO A 29 23.12 7.47 10.79
CA PRO A 29 22.45 6.73 9.72
C PRO A 29 21.93 5.36 10.13
N ASP A 30 22.47 4.77 11.20
CA ASP A 30 22.11 3.41 11.61
C ASP A 30 20.83 3.41 12.47
N ASN A 31 20.57 4.53 13.18
CA ASN A 31 19.40 4.69 14.05
C ASN A 31 18.36 5.68 13.53
N CYS A 32 18.51 6.21 12.31
CA CYS A 32 17.51 7.13 11.77
C CYS A 32 16.25 6.39 11.28
N PRO A 33 15.05 6.98 11.45
CA PRO A 33 13.82 6.42 10.89
C PRO A 33 13.95 6.27 9.37
N ASN A 34 13.48 5.14 8.82
CA ASN A 34 13.46 4.92 7.38
C ASN A 34 12.05 4.48 6.94
N PRO A 35 11.26 5.36 6.30
CA PRO A 35 11.61 6.71 5.84
C PRO A 35 11.70 7.75 6.97
N LEU A 36 12.30 8.91 6.67
CA LEU A 36 12.34 10.04 7.60
C LEU A 36 10.92 10.56 7.84
N ASP A 37 10.58 10.76 9.11
CA ASP A 37 9.24 11.19 9.52
C ASP A 37 9.12 12.71 9.66
N MET A 38 7.90 13.17 9.95
CA MET A 38 7.63 14.60 10.12
C MET A 38 8.37 15.20 11.33
N ALA A 39 8.64 14.40 12.36
CA ALA A 39 9.40 14.84 13.52
C ALA A 39 10.86 15.17 13.14
N PHE A 40 11.50 14.31 12.33
CA PHE A 40 12.84 14.58 11.83
C PHE A 40 12.91 15.95 11.13
N PHE A 41 12.03 16.23 10.16
CA PHE A 41 12.06 17.49 9.41
C PHE A 41 11.69 18.73 10.25
N LYS A 42 10.95 18.55 11.35
CA LYS A 42 10.61 19.63 12.27
C LYS A 42 11.80 20.08 13.12
N PHE A 43 12.67 19.15 13.50
CA PHE A 43 13.79 19.41 14.42
C PHE A 43 15.16 19.50 13.74
N ASN A 44 15.28 19.08 12.47
CA ASN A 44 16.54 19.11 11.73
C ASN A 44 16.48 20.13 10.58
N PRO A 45 17.28 21.22 10.62
CA PRO A 45 17.32 22.18 9.53
C PRO A 45 18.01 21.60 8.28
N SER A 46 17.61 22.07 7.10
CA SER A 46 18.29 21.70 5.85
C SER A 46 19.74 22.18 5.85
N ALA A 47 20.68 21.28 5.62
CA ALA A 47 22.10 21.59 5.47
C ALA A 47 22.39 22.37 4.17
N ALA A 48 21.62 22.09 3.12
CA ALA A 48 21.65 22.79 1.85
C ALA A 48 20.29 22.68 1.14
N ARG A 49 20.04 23.53 0.15
CA ARG A 49 18.82 23.51 -0.66
C ARG A 49 19.05 24.21 -1.98
N SER A 50 18.21 23.92 -2.96
CA SER A 50 18.13 24.73 -4.18
C SER A 50 17.83 26.18 -3.84
N HIS A 51 18.51 27.13 -4.51
CA HIS A 51 18.39 28.56 -4.22
C HIS A 51 16.94 29.07 -4.29
N THR A 52 16.19 28.61 -5.29
CA THR A 52 14.77 28.93 -5.48
C THR A 52 14.01 27.72 -5.99
N PHE A 53 12.75 27.63 -5.61
CA PHE A 53 11.78 26.78 -6.29
C PHE A 53 11.38 27.49 -7.59
N ILE A 54 11.63 26.85 -8.72
CA ILE A 54 11.47 27.48 -10.04
C ILE A 54 10.72 26.56 -11.00
N ASN A 55 9.88 27.16 -11.84
CA ASN A 55 9.11 26.51 -12.90
C ASN A 55 9.98 26.17 -14.12
N SER A 56 10.99 25.33 -13.91
CA SER A 56 11.93 24.91 -14.96
C SER A 56 11.95 23.39 -15.11
N ARG A 57 12.39 22.89 -16.28
CA ARG A 57 12.53 21.44 -16.49
C ARG A 57 13.52 20.81 -15.50
N GLU A 58 14.56 21.52 -15.12
CA GLU A 58 15.62 21.01 -14.26
C GLU A 58 16.16 22.12 -13.36
N VAL A 59 16.33 21.78 -12.08
CA VAL A 59 17.02 22.60 -11.10
C VAL A 59 18.30 21.89 -10.72
N THR A 60 19.42 22.59 -10.86
CA THR A 60 20.76 22.09 -10.57
C THR A 60 21.46 23.06 -9.63
N THR A 61 22.14 22.53 -8.62
CA THR A 61 22.94 23.35 -7.70
C THR A 61 24.19 22.59 -7.31
N ARG A 62 25.31 23.30 -7.19
CA ARG A 62 26.59 22.75 -6.73
C ARG A 62 26.78 23.12 -5.27
N PHE A 63 27.15 22.13 -4.45
CA PHE A 63 27.43 22.33 -3.04
C PHE A 63 28.83 21.84 -2.69
N SER A 64 29.40 22.43 -1.64
CA SER A 64 30.56 21.89 -0.92
C SER A 64 30.11 21.63 0.51
N LEU A 65 29.97 20.36 0.86
CA LEU A 65 29.48 19.92 2.17
C LEU A 65 30.58 19.16 2.92
N PRO A 66 30.61 19.21 4.26
CA PRO A 66 31.45 18.32 5.05
C PRO A 66 31.20 16.84 4.72
N PRO A 67 32.19 15.94 4.91
CA PRO A 67 31.96 14.50 4.78
C PRO A 67 30.85 14.03 5.73
N GLY A 68 29.92 13.22 5.23
CA GLY A 68 28.81 12.67 6.01
C GLY A 68 27.71 12.10 5.14
N THR A 69 26.63 11.65 5.78
CA THR A 69 25.44 11.11 5.13
C THR A 69 24.38 12.19 5.00
N TYR A 70 23.76 12.28 3.83
CA TYR A 70 22.75 13.28 3.51
C TYR A 70 21.53 12.66 2.85
N CYS A 71 20.34 13.04 3.30
CA CYS A 71 19.09 12.76 2.61
C CYS A 71 18.75 13.91 1.67
N VAL A 72 18.45 13.59 0.40
CA VAL A 72 17.99 14.56 -0.59
C VAL A 72 16.48 14.40 -0.75
N VAL A 73 15.73 15.48 -0.48
CA VAL A 73 14.27 15.51 -0.63
C VAL A 73 13.92 16.40 -1.83
N PRO A 74 13.67 15.82 -3.02
CA PRO A 74 13.13 16.55 -4.16
C PRO A 74 11.61 16.74 -4.00
N SER A 75 11.10 17.94 -4.29
CA SER A 75 9.67 18.22 -4.19
C SER A 75 9.21 19.28 -5.19
N THR A 76 7.89 19.34 -5.38
CA THR A 76 7.21 20.52 -5.92
C THR A 76 7.05 21.57 -4.82
N PHE A 77 6.75 22.81 -5.20
CA PHE A 77 6.48 23.89 -4.26
C PHE A 77 5.14 23.68 -3.56
N GLU A 78 4.08 23.49 -4.35
CA GLU A 78 2.75 23.16 -3.83
C GLU A 78 2.62 21.66 -3.59
N PRO A 79 1.90 21.24 -2.52
CA PRO A 79 1.60 19.84 -2.28
C PRO A 79 0.65 19.28 -3.35
N ASN A 80 0.52 17.95 -3.39
CA ASN A 80 -0.44 17.22 -4.23
C ASN A 80 -0.26 17.45 -5.75
N GLN A 81 0.93 17.85 -6.19
CA GLN A 81 1.23 18.00 -7.61
C GLN A 81 1.90 16.74 -8.17
N THR A 82 1.16 16.02 -9.02
CA THR A 82 1.68 14.81 -9.66
C THR A 82 2.75 15.13 -10.70
N GLY A 83 3.88 14.44 -10.62
CA GLY A 83 4.99 14.63 -11.53
C GLY A 83 6.03 13.52 -11.47
N GLU A 84 6.56 13.14 -12.63
CA GLU A 84 7.70 12.25 -12.71
C GLU A 84 9.00 13.05 -12.73
N PHE A 85 10.03 12.52 -12.08
CA PHE A 85 11.32 13.19 -12.01
C PHE A 85 12.50 12.23 -12.21
N LEU A 86 13.68 12.83 -12.40
CA LEU A 86 14.98 12.21 -12.38
C LEU A 86 15.87 13.04 -11.46
N LEU A 87 16.45 12.38 -10.46
CA LEU A 87 17.50 12.93 -9.61
C LEU A 87 18.85 12.39 -10.07
N ARG A 88 19.84 13.27 -10.24
CA ARG A 88 21.22 12.92 -10.60
C ARG A 88 22.14 13.57 -9.59
N VAL A 89 23.03 12.78 -9.01
CA VAL A 89 24.03 13.25 -8.04
C VAL A 89 25.40 13.05 -8.66
N PHE A 90 26.17 14.13 -8.75
CA PHE A 90 27.55 14.12 -9.25
C PHE A 90 28.47 14.51 -8.10
N THR A 91 29.43 13.65 -7.79
CA THR A 91 30.41 13.87 -6.73
C THR A 91 31.83 13.76 -7.28
N GLU A 92 32.75 14.56 -6.74
CA GLU A 92 34.17 14.50 -7.12
C GLU A 92 34.86 13.24 -6.58
N LYS A 93 34.38 12.74 -5.43
CA LYS A 93 34.83 11.49 -4.80
C LYS A 93 33.76 10.42 -4.91
N LYS A 94 34.15 9.15 -4.76
CA LYS A 94 33.22 8.02 -4.73
C LYS A 94 32.16 8.27 -3.65
N ASN A 95 30.90 8.13 -4.04
CA ASN A 95 29.75 8.15 -3.15
C ASN A 95 28.93 6.87 -3.31
N VAL A 96 28.10 6.58 -2.32
CA VAL A 96 27.05 5.57 -2.40
C VAL A 96 25.73 6.31 -2.28
N SER A 97 24.82 6.08 -3.22
CA SER A 97 23.47 6.64 -3.20
C SER A 97 22.48 5.50 -3.22
N VAL A 98 21.55 5.53 -2.27
CA VAL A 98 20.47 4.56 -2.12
C VAL A 98 19.17 5.31 -1.93
N GLU A 99 18.06 4.72 -2.34
CA GLU A 99 16.74 5.23 -1.96
C GLU A 99 16.52 4.99 -0.47
N HIS A 100 16.08 6.02 0.23
CA HIS A 100 15.79 5.96 1.66
C HIS A 100 14.28 5.86 1.85
N ASP A 101 13.80 4.62 1.70
CA ASP A 101 12.40 4.26 1.79
C ASP A 101 12.24 2.94 2.56
N GLU A 102 11.00 2.67 2.92
CA GLU A 102 10.56 1.51 3.67
C GLU A 102 10.85 0.20 2.94
N LYS A 103 11.32 -0.80 3.69
CA LYS A 103 11.50 -2.16 3.17
C LYS A 103 10.17 -2.89 3.20
N VAL A 104 9.94 -3.69 2.16
CA VAL A 104 8.72 -4.48 2.06
C VAL A 104 8.71 -5.56 3.15
N ALA A 105 7.64 -5.59 3.94
CA ALA A 105 7.47 -6.60 4.98
C ALA A 105 5.98 -6.74 5.36
N ILE A 106 5.64 -7.88 5.96
CA ILE A 106 4.40 -8.03 6.73
C ILE A 106 4.76 -8.01 8.21
N ILE A 107 4.14 -7.12 8.96
CA ILE A 107 4.16 -7.03 10.41
C ILE A 107 2.73 -7.25 10.95
N PRO A 108 2.56 -7.51 12.25
CA PRO A 108 1.23 -7.53 12.84
C PRO A 108 0.51 -6.17 12.63
N PRO A 109 -0.80 -6.16 12.31
CA PRO A 109 -1.58 -4.92 12.26
C PRO A 109 -1.60 -4.21 13.61
N ASP A 110 -1.80 -2.89 13.60
CA ASP A 110 -1.90 -2.11 14.83
C ASP A 110 -3.07 -2.60 15.72
N ASP A 111 -2.89 -2.58 17.04
CA ASP A 111 -3.87 -3.10 18.01
C ASP A 111 -5.22 -2.38 17.96
N ASN A 112 -5.26 -1.12 17.52
CA ASN A 112 -6.47 -0.30 17.42
C ASN A 112 -7.36 -0.68 16.22
N VAL A 113 -6.79 -1.26 15.17
CA VAL A 113 -7.52 -1.67 13.95
C VAL A 113 -7.71 -3.18 13.88
N ARG A 114 -6.83 -3.95 14.53
CA ARG A 114 -6.86 -5.41 14.53
C ARG A 114 -8.19 -5.95 15.07
N ALA A 115 -8.93 -6.65 14.21
CA ALA A 115 -10.09 -7.41 14.66
C ALA A 115 -9.61 -8.60 15.51
N LYS A 116 -10.26 -8.80 16.65
CA LYS A 116 -9.95 -9.91 17.55
C LYS A 116 -10.80 -11.12 17.19
N GLU A 117 -10.26 -12.30 17.45
CA GLU A 117 -11.06 -13.51 17.47
C GLU A 117 -12.17 -13.36 18.52
N GLU A 118 -13.40 -13.46 18.07
CA GLU A 118 -14.57 -13.48 18.93
C GLU A 118 -14.61 -14.83 19.67
N ASP A 119 -14.94 -14.81 20.97
CA ASP A 119 -15.23 -16.04 21.72
C ASP A 119 -16.34 -16.82 20.98
N PRO A 120 -16.20 -18.13 20.73
CA PRO A 120 -17.24 -18.93 20.09
C PRO A 120 -18.63 -18.78 20.72
N SER A 121 -18.71 -18.53 22.03
CA SER A 121 -19.96 -18.32 22.75
C SER A 121 -20.56 -16.92 22.56
N SER A 122 -19.80 -15.95 22.01
CA SER A 122 -20.26 -14.57 21.83
C SER A 122 -21.39 -14.46 20.82
N GLU A 123 -22.27 -13.48 21.01
CA GLU A 123 -23.37 -13.21 20.07
C GLU A 123 -22.85 -12.93 18.65
N ARG A 124 -21.69 -12.28 18.52
CA ARG A 124 -21.08 -11.98 17.21
C ARG A 124 -20.56 -13.23 16.51
N ALA A 125 -19.95 -14.15 17.25
CA ALA A 125 -19.52 -15.44 16.70
C ALA A 125 -20.73 -16.29 16.26
N GLN A 126 -21.83 -16.26 17.01
CA GLN A 126 -23.08 -16.92 16.63
C GLN A 126 -23.70 -16.26 15.39
N MET A 127 -23.70 -14.93 15.30
CA MET A 127 -24.14 -14.20 14.11
C MET A 127 -23.30 -14.55 12.89
N LEU A 128 -21.97 -14.65 13.02
CA LEU A 128 -21.08 -15.05 11.93
C LEU A 128 -21.37 -16.48 11.45
N ARG A 129 -21.59 -17.42 12.37
CA ARG A 129 -21.99 -18.79 12.04
C ARG A 129 -23.35 -18.85 11.35
N ALA A 130 -24.32 -18.05 11.81
CA ALA A 130 -25.63 -17.94 11.16
C ALA A 130 -25.52 -17.31 9.77
N LEU A 131 -24.65 -16.32 9.59
CA LEU A 131 -24.36 -15.73 8.28
C LEU A 131 -23.75 -16.77 7.34
N PHE A 132 -22.75 -17.53 7.80
CA PHE A 132 -22.14 -18.64 7.05
C PHE A 132 -23.19 -19.67 6.65
N ALA A 133 -23.96 -20.21 7.60
CA ALA A 133 -24.97 -21.23 7.32
C ALA A 133 -26.07 -20.75 6.36
N LYS A 134 -26.35 -19.44 6.34
CA LYS A 134 -27.31 -18.85 5.41
C LYS A 134 -26.81 -18.84 3.96
N ILE A 135 -25.50 -18.81 3.75
CA ILE A 135 -24.89 -18.67 2.41
C ILE A 135 -24.24 -19.95 1.91
N ALA A 136 -23.79 -20.82 2.81
CA ALA A 136 -22.98 -22.00 2.51
C ALA A 136 -23.78 -23.19 1.93
N GLY A 137 -24.98 -22.94 1.40
CA GLY A 137 -25.80 -23.93 0.70
C GLY A 137 -26.01 -25.25 1.45
N ASP A 138 -26.20 -26.32 0.68
CA ASP A 138 -26.31 -27.70 1.18
C ASP A 138 -24.92 -28.36 1.35
N ASP A 139 -23.89 -27.80 0.73
CA ASP A 139 -22.50 -28.28 0.75
C ASP A 139 -21.71 -27.77 1.96
N MET A 140 -22.27 -26.84 2.73
CA MET A 140 -21.64 -26.22 3.91
C MET A 140 -20.28 -25.56 3.58
N GLU A 141 -20.16 -25.05 2.36
CA GLU A 141 -18.98 -24.35 1.84
C GLU A 141 -19.41 -23.04 1.16
N VAL A 142 -18.54 -22.03 1.19
CA VAL A 142 -18.83 -20.71 0.61
C VAL A 142 -17.98 -20.48 -0.62
N ASN A 143 -18.61 -20.36 -1.79
CA ASN A 143 -17.92 -19.98 -3.02
C ASN A 143 -17.81 -18.45 -3.19
N SER A 144 -17.06 -18.01 -4.20
CA SER A 144 -16.82 -16.58 -4.47
C SER A 144 -18.10 -15.76 -4.76
N LEU A 145 -19.14 -16.36 -5.34
CA LEU A 145 -20.42 -15.69 -5.61
C LEU A 145 -21.23 -15.49 -4.32
N GLU A 146 -21.25 -16.49 -3.44
CA GLU A 146 -21.85 -16.39 -2.12
C GLU A 146 -21.12 -15.39 -1.23
N LEU A 147 -19.78 -15.42 -1.26
CA LEU A 147 -18.94 -14.43 -0.58
C LEU A 147 -19.26 -13.01 -1.06
N GLN A 148 -19.32 -12.80 -2.38
CA GLN A 148 -19.69 -11.49 -2.95
C GLN A 148 -21.07 -11.01 -2.45
N LYS A 149 -22.07 -11.89 -2.43
CA LYS A 149 -23.42 -11.54 -1.95
C LYS A 149 -23.41 -11.10 -0.49
N ILE A 150 -22.71 -11.83 0.38
CA ILE A 150 -22.69 -11.49 1.81
C ILE A 150 -21.90 -10.22 2.08
N LEU A 151 -20.76 -10.02 1.44
CA LEU A 151 -19.95 -8.80 1.60
C LEU A 151 -20.75 -7.57 1.20
N ASN A 152 -21.43 -7.61 0.05
CA ASN A 152 -22.30 -6.53 -0.41
C ASN A 152 -23.52 -6.33 0.52
N MET A 153 -24.08 -7.40 1.09
CA MET A 153 -25.21 -7.27 2.02
C MET A 153 -24.81 -6.61 3.34
N VAL A 154 -23.63 -6.96 3.86
CA VAL A 154 -23.13 -6.48 5.17
C VAL A 154 -22.53 -5.09 5.04
N PHE A 155 -21.57 -4.89 4.13
CA PHE A 155 -20.80 -3.66 4.08
C PHE A 155 -21.56 -2.48 3.47
N LYS A 156 -22.53 -2.71 2.58
CA LYS A 156 -23.39 -1.64 2.05
C LYS A 156 -24.16 -0.88 3.15
N LYS A 157 -24.36 -1.48 4.32
CA LYS A 157 -24.99 -0.83 5.48
C LYS A 157 -24.00 -0.14 6.41
N GLU A 158 -22.73 -0.52 6.36
CA GLU A 158 -21.70 -0.08 7.30
C GLU A 158 -20.77 0.98 6.72
N ILE A 159 -20.52 0.95 5.41
CA ILE A 159 -19.60 1.84 4.72
C ILE A 159 -20.12 2.16 3.31
N ARG A 160 -19.83 3.37 2.84
CA ARG A 160 -20.06 3.75 1.46
C ARG A 160 -19.14 2.91 0.58
N SER A 161 -19.70 1.86 0.00
CA SER A 161 -19.02 0.90 -0.86
C SER A 161 -19.85 0.64 -2.09
N GLU A 162 -19.17 0.45 -3.23
CA GLU A 162 -19.82 -0.08 -4.41
C GLU A 162 -19.92 -1.61 -4.32
N GLN A 163 -20.33 -2.23 -5.42
CA GLN A 163 -20.39 -3.67 -5.49
C GLN A 163 -18.98 -4.25 -5.55
N PHE A 164 -18.63 -5.12 -4.59
CA PHE A 164 -17.37 -5.88 -4.67
C PHE A 164 -17.25 -6.60 -6.00
N ALA A 165 -16.14 -6.40 -6.71
CA ALA A 165 -15.85 -7.15 -7.91
C ALA A 165 -15.72 -8.64 -7.61
N LEU A 166 -16.22 -9.48 -8.52
CA LEU A 166 -16.20 -10.93 -8.32
C LEU A 166 -14.76 -11.47 -8.25
N ASP A 167 -13.83 -10.86 -8.98
CA ASP A 167 -12.41 -11.25 -8.97
C ASP A 167 -11.73 -10.98 -7.62
N VAL A 168 -12.14 -9.92 -6.91
CA VAL A 168 -11.67 -9.67 -5.54
C VAL A 168 -12.15 -10.78 -4.61
N CYS A 169 -13.41 -11.22 -4.77
CA CYS A 169 -13.96 -12.32 -3.99
C CYS A 169 -13.29 -13.67 -4.33
N ARG A 170 -12.94 -13.90 -5.61
CA ARG A 170 -12.14 -15.08 -6.02
C ARG A 170 -10.76 -15.07 -5.37
N SER A 171 -10.09 -13.91 -5.37
CA SER A 171 -8.77 -13.74 -4.75
C SER A 171 -8.82 -13.96 -3.24
N MET A 172 -9.91 -13.54 -2.58
CA MET A 172 -10.13 -13.81 -1.15
C MET A 172 -10.33 -15.28 -0.83
N VAL A 173 -11.05 -16.02 -1.69
CA VAL A 173 -11.21 -17.46 -1.54
C VAL A 173 -9.85 -18.12 -1.69
N ALA A 174 -9.14 -17.84 -2.78
CA ALA A 174 -7.81 -18.40 -3.04
C ALA A 174 -6.77 -18.09 -1.96
N LEU A 175 -6.88 -16.95 -1.27
CA LEU A 175 -6.02 -16.57 -0.14
C LEU A 175 -6.20 -17.50 1.08
N MET A 176 -7.36 -18.11 1.25
CA MET A 176 -7.76 -18.82 2.47
C MET A 176 -8.04 -20.30 2.25
N ASP A 177 -8.12 -20.72 0.99
CA ASP A 177 -8.39 -22.08 0.51
C ASP A 177 -7.15 -22.97 0.67
N ASP A 178 -6.84 -23.28 1.92
CA ASP A 178 -5.69 -24.10 2.32
C ASP A 178 -5.83 -25.55 1.83
N ASP A 179 -7.08 -26.01 1.63
CA ASP A 179 -7.40 -27.38 1.19
C ASP A 179 -7.58 -27.51 -0.34
N HIS A 180 -7.44 -26.41 -1.09
CA HIS A 180 -7.63 -26.34 -2.53
C HIS A 180 -8.99 -26.86 -3.02
N SER A 181 -10.03 -26.75 -2.19
CA SER A 181 -11.41 -27.03 -2.57
C SER A 181 -11.97 -26.01 -3.56
N GLY A 182 -11.37 -24.81 -3.63
CA GLY A 182 -11.86 -23.67 -4.39
C GLY A 182 -13.06 -22.98 -3.73
N LYS A 183 -13.33 -23.30 -2.47
CA LYS A 183 -14.39 -22.72 -1.63
C LYS A 183 -13.87 -22.52 -0.21
N LEU A 184 -14.72 -22.03 0.68
CA LEU A 184 -14.36 -21.78 2.07
C LEU A 184 -15.21 -22.58 3.02
N GLY A 185 -14.57 -23.42 3.83
CA GLY A 185 -15.17 -24.00 5.02
C GLY A 185 -15.40 -22.96 6.12
N LEU A 186 -16.02 -23.36 7.22
CA LEU A 186 -16.37 -22.43 8.31
C LEU A 186 -15.13 -21.77 8.95
N GLU A 187 -14.06 -22.52 9.17
CA GLU A 187 -12.84 -22.01 9.81
C GLU A 187 -12.09 -21.04 8.88
N GLU A 188 -11.96 -21.38 7.60
CA GLU A 188 -11.37 -20.50 6.58
C GLU A 188 -12.19 -19.22 6.41
N PHE A 189 -13.52 -19.35 6.33
CA PHE A 189 -14.42 -18.20 6.27
C PHE A 189 -14.31 -17.31 7.52
N ARG A 190 -14.18 -17.90 8.71
CA ARG A 190 -14.00 -17.15 9.97
C ARG A 190 -12.68 -16.39 9.97
N ALA A 191 -11.59 -17.04 9.56
CA ALA A 191 -10.28 -16.42 9.49
C ALA A 191 -10.27 -15.28 8.45
N LEU A 192 -10.85 -15.50 7.26
CA LEU A 192 -11.06 -14.46 6.26
C LEU A 192 -11.85 -13.27 6.82
N TRP A 193 -12.93 -13.56 7.56
CA TRP A 193 -13.79 -12.52 8.11
C TRP A 193 -13.05 -11.59 9.07
N ILE A 194 -12.14 -12.12 9.90
CA ILE A 194 -11.30 -11.32 10.80
C ILE A 194 -10.38 -10.39 10.00
N LEU A 195 -9.83 -10.85 8.88
CA LEU A 195 -8.99 -10.03 8.01
C LEU A 195 -9.80 -8.91 7.36
N ILE A 196 -10.95 -9.23 6.77
CA ILE A 196 -11.83 -8.24 6.15
C ILE A 196 -12.28 -7.20 7.19
N ARG A 197 -12.59 -7.62 8.42
CA ARG A 197 -12.94 -6.70 9.51
C ARG A 197 -11.77 -5.82 9.94
N THR A 198 -10.55 -6.37 9.97
CA THR A 198 -9.33 -5.59 10.24
C THR A 198 -9.11 -4.54 9.15
N TRP A 199 -9.15 -4.93 7.88
CA TRP A 199 -9.02 -4.00 6.75
C TRP A 199 -10.13 -2.95 6.74
N LYS A 200 -11.37 -3.32 7.09
CA LYS A 200 -12.46 -2.35 7.26
C LYS A 200 -12.17 -1.33 8.36
N ASN A 201 -11.69 -1.78 9.52
CA ASN A 201 -11.32 -0.87 10.62
C ASN A 201 -10.20 0.08 10.21
N VAL A 202 -9.19 -0.43 9.50
CA VAL A 202 -8.13 0.40 8.90
C VAL A 202 -8.75 1.44 7.99
N PHE A 203 -9.52 1.03 6.98
CA PHE A 203 -10.10 1.97 6.02
C PHE A 203 -10.90 3.08 6.72
N THR A 204 -11.77 2.72 7.67
CA THR A 204 -12.58 3.71 8.41
C THR A 204 -11.72 4.63 9.30
N ALA A 205 -10.57 4.17 9.80
CA ALA A 205 -9.68 4.99 10.62
C ALA A 205 -8.91 6.05 9.80
N PHE A 206 -8.69 5.79 8.51
CA PHE A 206 -7.95 6.66 7.61
C PHE A 206 -8.84 7.49 6.66
N ASP A 207 -10.05 7.05 6.32
CA ASP A 207 -11.10 7.83 5.64
C ASP A 207 -11.76 8.83 6.61
N LYS A 208 -10.98 9.79 7.10
CA LYS A 208 -11.40 10.74 8.15
C LYS A 208 -12.42 11.75 7.67
N ASP A 209 -12.42 12.07 6.39
CA ASP A 209 -13.37 12.99 5.77
C ASP A 209 -14.68 12.29 5.38
N GLY A 210 -14.75 10.95 5.50
CA GLY A 210 -15.91 10.15 5.16
C GLY A 210 -16.24 10.24 3.67
N SER A 211 -15.25 10.51 2.83
CA SER A 211 -15.40 10.59 1.38
C SER A 211 -15.77 9.23 0.79
N GLY A 212 -15.41 8.15 1.48
CA GLY A 212 -15.49 6.78 0.97
C GLY A 212 -14.28 6.41 0.12
N TYR A 213 -13.21 7.22 0.15
CA TYR A 213 -11.99 6.99 -0.61
C TYR A 213 -10.74 7.28 0.24
N LEU A 214 -9.65 6.58 -0.06
CA LEU A 214 -8.32 6.89 0.47
C LEU A 214 -7.49 7.58 -0.59
N SER A 215 -6.92 8.73 -0.27
CA SER A 215 -5.88 9.36 -1.08
C SER A 215 -4.59 8.53 -1.06
N THR A 216 -3.66 8.80 -1.99
CA THR A 216 -2.35 8.12 -2.02
C THR A 216 -1.58 8.23 -0.70
N PHE A 217 -1.69 9.35 0.01
CA PHE A 217 -1.02 9.56 1.31
C PHE A 217 -1.67 8.73 2.41
N GLU A 218 -3.00 8.69 2.46
CA GLU A 218 -3.76 7.89 3.42
C GLU A 218 -3.58 6.40 3.17
N LEU A 219 -3.53 5.97 1.90
CA LEU A 219 -3.28 4.59 1.52
C LEU A 219 -1.98 4.07 2.13
N ARG A 220 -0.90 4.84 2.08
CA ARG A 220 0.38 4.38 2.65
C ARG A 220 0.27 4.16 4.16
N ALA A 221 -0.34 5.11 4.87
CA ALA A 221 -0.52 5.01 6.31
C ALA A 221 -1.49 3.87 6.68
N ALA A 222 -2.55 3.68 5.89
CA ALA A 222 -3.51 2.59 6.03
C ALA A 222 -2.85 1.22 5.83
N LEU A 223 -2.05 1.04 4.77
CA LEU A 223 -1.31 -0.20 4.53
C LEU A 223 -0.34 -0.51 5.66
N HIS A 224 0.41 0.49 6.15
CA HIS A 224 1.30 0.32 7.30
C HIS A 224 0.51 -0.14 8.54
N SER A 225 -0.60 0.54 8.88
CA SER A 225 -1.44 0.17 10.03
C SER A 225 -2.10 -1.21 9.89
N ALA A 226 -2.41 -1.62 8.66
CA ALA A 226 -2.86 -2.98 8.33
C ALA A 226 -1.76 -4.05 8.42
N GLY A 227 -0.51 -3.64 8.64
CA GLY A 227 0.65 -4.52 8.74
C GLY A 227 1.44 -4.73 7.45
N TYR A 228 1.16 -3.97 6.39
CA TYR A 228 1.84 -4.06 5.09
C TYR A 228 2.80 -2.88 4.89
N LEU A 229 4.09 -3.14 5.08
CA LEU A 229 5.14 -2.18 4.78
C LEU A 229 5.44 -2.25 3.27
N VAL A 230 5.31 -1.13 2.56
CA VAL A 230 5.52 -1.05 1.11
C VAL A 230 6.33 0.17 0.73
N ASN A 231 7.21 0.04 -0.26
CA ASN A 231 7.95 1.17 -0.80
C ASN A 231 7.10 1.99 -1.78
N GLN A 232 7.60 3.16 -2.16
CA GLN A 232 6.97 4.12 -3.06
C GLN A 232 6.67 3.54 -4.46
N HIS A 233 7.48 2.60 -4.94
CA HIS A 233 7.29 1.99 -6.25
C HIS A 233 6.09 1.05 -6.24
N ILE A 234 5.96 0.23 -5.19
CA ILE A 234 4.82 -0.65 -4.98
C ILE A 234 3.56 0.18 -4.72
N LEU A 235 3.65 1.21 -3.87
CA LEU A 235 2.53 2.11 -3.61
C LEU A 235 2.02 2.75 -4.90
N LYS A 236 2.91 3.26 -5.77
CA LYS A 236 2.54 3.80 -7.09
C LYS A 236 1.88 2.74 -7.96
N ALA A 237 2.38 1.51 -7.97
CA ALA A 237 1.78 0.42 -8.74
C ALA A 237 0.37 0.08 -8.26
N LEU A 238 0.13 0.09 -6.94
CA LEU A 238 -1.19 -0.12 -6.35
C LEU A 238 -2.15 1.00 -6.74
N VAL A 239 -1.75 2.26 -6.60
CA VAL A 239 -2.58 3.41 -7.00
C VAL A 239 -2.90 3.37 -8.49
N LEU A 240 -1.95 2.98 -9.35
CA LEU A 240 -2.21 2.85 -10.78
C LEU A 240 -3.17 1.70 -11.13
N ARG A 241 -3.22 0.65 -10.32
CA ARG A 241 -4.02 -0.56 -10.59
C ARG A 241 -5.43 -0.48 -10.00
N TYR A 242 -5.56 0.16 -8.84
CA TYR A 242 -6.76 0.16 -8.00
C TYR A 242 -7.30 1.56 -7.71
N GLY A 243 -6.54 2.61 -8.02
CA GLY A 243 -7.01 3.99 -7.90
C GLY A 243 -7.86 4.41 -9.09
N ASN A 244 -8.76 5.37 -8.83
CA ASN A 244 -9.51 6.07 -9.87
C ASN A 244 -8.62 7.12 -10.59
N ASP A 245 -9.22 7.89 -11.50
CA ASP A 245 -8.51 8.92 -12.29
C ASP A 245 -7.81 9.99 -11.42
N ASP A 246 -8.29 10.20 -10.20
CA ASP A 246 -7.71 11.13 -9.23
C ASP A 246 -6.65 10.47 -8.32
N GLY A 247 -6.40 9.17 -8.48
CA GLY A 247 -5.48 8.40 -7.64
C GLY A 247 -6.02 8.08 -6.24
N ASN A 248 -7.34 8.16 -6.08
CA ASN A 248 -8.06 7.80 -4.87
C ASN A 248 -8.58 6.36 -4.96
N ILE A 249 -8.59 5.63 -3.84
CA ILE A 249 -8.94 4.21 -3.78
C ILE A 249 -10.21 4.01 -2.95
N ALA A 250 -11.22 3.38 -3.53
CA ALA A 250 -12.46 3.03 -2.84
C ALA A 250 -12.27 1.84 -1.88
N PHE A 251 -13.27 1.56 -1.05
CA PHE A 251 -13.18 0.49 -0.04
C PHE A 251 -12.93 -0.88 -0.66
N GLU A 252 -13.71 -1.27 -1.65
CA GLU A 252 -13.59 -2.53 -2.39
C GLU A 252 -12.21 -2.69 -3.04
N ASP A 253 -11.66 -1.61 -3.58
CA ASP A 253 -10.33 -1.57 -4.19
C ASP A 253 -9.21 -1.66 -3.16
N PHE A 254 -9.38 -1.03 -1.99
CA PHE A 254 -8.45 -1.16 -0.86
C PHE A 254 -8.39 -2.61 -0.36
N ILE A 255 -9.54 -3.27 -0.27
CA ILE A 255 -9.60 -4.69 0.09
C ILE A 255 -8.89 -5.53 -0.98
N GLY A 256 -9.10 -5.24 -2.26
CA GLY A 256 -8.37 -5.87 -3.36
C GLY A 256 -6.84 -5.67 -3.26
N CYS A 257 -6.38 -4.47 -2.90
CA CYS A 257 -4.97 -4.19 -2.64
C CYS A 257 -4.43 -5.06 -1.51
N ALA A 258 -5.14 -5.12 -0.37
CA ALA A 258 -4.71 -5.83 0.82
C ALA A 258 -4.63 -7.36 0.58
N VAL A 259 -5.64 -7.92 -0.08
CA VAL A 259 -5.64 -9.33 -0.51
C VAL A 259 -4.44 -9.59 -1.40
N LYS A 260 -4.27 -8.83 -2.51
CA LYS A 260 -3.19 -9.09 -3.46
C LYS A 260 -1.80 -8.93 -2.85
N LEU A 261 -1.60 -7.89 -2.03
CA LEU A 261 -0.34 -7.69 -1.32
C LEU A 261 -0.03 -8.85 -0.40
N ARG A 262 -1.02 -9.28 0.39
CA ARG A 262 -0.84 -10.38 1.33
C ARG A 262 -0.47 -11.66 0.59
N THR A 263 -1.23 -12.06 -0.42
CA THR A 263 -0.98 -13.31 -1.12
C THR A 263 0.41 -13.32 -1.78
N MET A 264 0.79 -12.24 -2.47
CA MET A 264 2.08 -12.18 -3.15
C MET A 264 3.28 -12.18 -2.17
N ILE A 265 3.12 -11.58 -0.98
CA ILE A 265 4.18 -11.62 0.04
C ILE A 265 4.25 -12.99 0.71
N GLU A 266 3.12 -13.65 1.00
CA GLU A 266 3.08 -15.00 1.58
C GLU A 266 3.73 -16.01 0.63
N VAL A 267 3.34 -16.04 -0.65
CA VAL A 267 3.97 -16.87 -1.70
C VAL A 267 5.48 -16.63 -1.78
N PHE A 268 5.92 -15.37 -1.72
CA PHE A 268 7.35 -15.05 -1.73
C PHE A 268 8.06 -15.59 -0.49
N LYS A 269 7.49 -15.43 0.70
CA LYS A 269 8.07 -15.89 1.96
C LYS A 269 8.18 -17.41 2.03
N GLU A 270 7.20 -18.14 1.50
CA GLU A 270 7.25 -19.61 1.39
C GLU A 270 8.44 -20.08 0.56
N LYS A 271 8.79 -19.34 -0.49
CA LYS A 271 9.94 -19.63 -1.36
C LYS A 271 11.26 -19.03 -0.88
N ASP A 272 11.25 -18.19 0.17
CA ASP A 272 12.44 -17.64 0.82
C ASP A 272 12.47 -17.92 2.34
N PRO A 273 12.53 -19.20 2.77
CA PRO A 273 12.53 -19.56 4.19
C PRO A 273 13.76 -19.06 4.96
N ARG A 274 14.84 -18.68 4.24
CA ARG A 274 16.08 -18.16 4.82
C ARG A 274 16.13 -16.64 4.86
N ASN A 275 15.09 -15.95 4.38
CA ASN A 275 14.98 -14.50 4.35
C ASN A 275 16.21 -13.84 3.68
N LEU A 276 16.62 -14.39 2.54
CA LEU A 276 17.73 -13.89 1.73
C LEU A 276 17.33 -12.64 0.92
N GLY A 277 16.03 -12.35 0.81
CA GLY A 277 15.48 -11.30 -0.03
C GLY A 277 15.39 -11.71 -1.51
N SER A 278 15.44 -13.01 -1.79
CA SER A 278 15.34 -13.55 -3.15
C SER A 278 14.69 -14.93 -3.13
N ALA A 279 13.71 -15.15 -3.99
CA ALA A 279 13.04 -16.43 -4.19
C ALA A 279 13.24 -16.91 -5.63
N VAL A 280 13.37 -18.23 -5.82
CA VAL A 280 13.52 -18.86 -7.14
C VAL A 280 12.22 -19.60 -7.46
N PHE A 281 11.67 -19.30 -8.63
CA PHE A 281 10.46 -19.94 -9.15
C PHE A 281 10.77 -20.57 -10.51
N THR A 282 10.18 -21.73 -10.78
CA THR A 282 10.03 -22.21 -12.16
C THR A 282 8.94 -21.40 -12.87
N ILE A 283 8.87 -21.49 -14.21
CA ILE A 283 7.83 -20.80 -14.97
C ILE A 283 6.42 -21.31 -14.60
N ASP A 284 6.29 -22.62 -14.37
CA ASP A 284 5.01 -23.24 -14.02
C ASP A 284 4.55 -22.78 -12.63
N GLU A 285 5.43 -22.83 -11.62
CA GLU A 285 5.13 -22.32 -10.27
C GLU A 285 4.81 -20.82 -10.28
N TRP A 286 5.52 -20.03 -11.09
CA TRP A 286 5.25 -18.60 -11.21
C TRP A 286 3.86 -18.34 -11.81
N LEU A 287 3.49 -19.06 -12.86
CA LEU A 287 2.18 -18.92 -13.51
C LEU A 287 1.05 -19.42 -12.61
N GLU A 288 1.23 -20.55 -11.94
CA GLU A 288 0.26 -21.11 -11.00
C GLU A 288 -0.03 -20.11 -9.87
N ASN A 289 1.02 -19.59 -9.21
CA ASN A 289 0.89 -18.62 -8.13
C ASN A 289 0.35 -17.26 -8.58
N THR A 290 0.53 -16.85 -9.83
CA THR A 290 0.06 -15.53 -10.29
C THR A 290 -1.33 -15.55 -10.89
N MET A 291 -1.79 -16.72 -11.36
CA MET A 291 -3.10 -16.89 -12.00
C MET A 291 -4.17 -17.41 -11.04
N TYR A 292 -3.80 -18.24 -10.06
CA TYR A 292 -4.75 -18.74 -9.06
C TYR A 292 -5.02 -17.72 -7.95
N CYS A 293 -3.99 -16.97 -7.55
CA CYS A 293 -4.00 -16.03 -6.42
C CYS A 293 -4.34 -14.57 -6.74
#